data_AF-A0A9P8PKP6-F1
#
_entry.id   AF-A0A9P8PKP6-F1
#
_cell.length_a   1.000
_cell.length_b   1.000
_cell.length_c   1.000
_cell.angle_alpha   90.00
_cell.angle_beta   90.00
_cell.angle_gamma   90.00
#
_symmetry.space_group_name_H-M   'P 1'
#
loop_
_entity.id
_entity.type
_entity.pdbx_description
1 polymer ?
#
loop_
_entity_poly.entity_id
_entity_poly.type
_entity_poly.pdbx_seq_one_letter_code
_entity_poly.pdbx_strand_id
1 'polypeptide(L)'
;MIYDLVYISWRIPSYLQAALAVITIGVYPRLPESPRYLVNIGKSDEARKLLIKYHANDDETLGKDLVDFELKEIETAIAYEKISQSTSFSAFFKTKSNFHRLFNSVYTGIIMMFSGNALISYYLSLILNSIGITDTKKQLQINLALSCFNWANSIFPAYLTDKIRRRPMFLISFLQC
;
A
#
# COMPACT_ATOMS: atom_id res chain seq x y z
N MET A 1 -10.96 8.60 39.92
CA MET A 1 -9.66 8.94 39.30
C MET A 1 -9.00 7.76 38.57
N ILE A 2 -8.72 6.60 39.19
CA ILE A 2 -8.17 5.43 38.46
C ILE A 2 -9.22 4.76 37.56
N TYR A 3 -10.48 4.66 38.01
CA TYR A 3 -11.58 4.11 37.22
C TYR A 3 -11.94 4.95 35.99
N ASP A 4 -11.80 6.28 36.07
CA ASP A 4 -12.06 7.20 34.96
C ASP A 4 -11.01 7.05 33.84
N LEU A 5 -9.75 6.78 34.21
CA LEU A 5 -8.68 6.52 33.26
C LEU A 5 -8.92 5.21 32.49
N VAL A 6 -9.39 4.14 33.17
CA VAL A 6 -9.71 2.86 32.53
C VAL A 6 -10.87 2.98 31.54
N TYR A 7 -11.87 3.82 31.85
CA TYR A 7 -13.01 4.05 30.95
C TYR A 7 -12.62 4.81 29.67
N ILE A 8 -11.54 5.59 29.74
CA ILE A 8 -11.00 6.38 28.64
C ILE A 8 -9.96 5.59 27.82
N SER A 9 -9.34 4.55 28.39
CA SER A 9 -8.23 3.79 27.78
C SER A 9 -8.50 3.26 26.37
N TRP A 10 -9.70 2.75 26.08
CA TRP A 10 -10.04 2.23 24.74
C TRP A 10 -10.57 3.33 23.80
N ARG A 11 -11.08 4.43 24.36
CA ARG A 11 -11.65 5.54 23.59
C ARG A 11 -10.57 6.43 22.98
N ILE A 12 -9.46 6.65 23.69
CA ILE A 12 -8.35 7.47 23.17
C ILE A 12 -7.83 6.95 21.83
N PRO A 13 -7.47 5.65 21.67
CA PRO A 13 -7.04 5.11 20.38
C PRO A 13 -8.09 5.27 19.28
N SER A 14 -9.38 5.04 19.59
CA SER A 14 -10.47 5.19 18.62
C SER A 14 -10.66 6.65 18.18
N TYR A 15 -10.61 7.62 19.09
CA TYR A 15 -10.69 9.03 18.75
C TYR A 15 -9.45 9.51 17.97
N LEU A 16 -8.26 8.99 18.29
CA LEU A 16 -7.06 9.29 17.53
C LEU A 16 -7.15 8.76 16.09
N GLN A 17 -7.64 7.53 15.91
CA GLN A 17 -7.90 6.96 14.58
C GLN A 17 -8.93 7.80 13.80
N ALA A 18 -10.00 8.23 14.46
CA ALA A 18 -11.01 9.09 13.85
C ALA A 18 -10.45 10.47 13.48
N ALA A 19 -9.59 11.06 14.32
CA ALA A 19 -8.95 12.34 14.03
C ALA A 19 -8.07 12.26 12.76
N LEU A 20 -7.30 11.17 12.59
CA LEU A 20 -6.52 10.95 11.38
C LEU A 20 -7.41 10.84 10.13
N ALA A 21 -8.57 10.16 10.23
CA ALA A 21 -9.53 10.08 9.13
C ALA A 21 -10.15 11.45 8.78
N VAL A 22 -10.43 12.29 9.77
CA VAL A 22 -10.92 13.66 9.53
C VAL A 22 -9.86 14.51 8.82
N ILE A 23 -8.58 14.36 9.21
CA ILE A 23 -7.47 15.05 8.55
C ILE A 23 -7.37 14.62 7.08
N THR A 24 -7.44 13.32 6.78
CA THR A 24 -7.37 12.85 5.37
C THR A 24 -8.53 13.36 4.54
N ILE A 25 -9.75 13.40 5.08
CA ILE A 25 -10.91 14.01 4.41
C ILE A 25 -10.69 15.52 4.18
N GLY A 26 -10.09 16.23 5.13
CA GLY A 26 -9.79 17.65 4.98
C GLY A 26 -8.69 17.96 3.95
N VAL A 27 -7.76 17.04 3.72
CA VAL A 27 -6.68 17.18 2.72
C VAL A 27 -7.14 16.73 1.33
N TYR A 28 -8.04 15.77 1.23
CA TYR A 28 -8.50 15.19 -0.04
C TYR A 28 -8.89 16.21 -1.12
N PRO A 29 -9.66 17.29 -0.85
CA PRO A 29 -10.01 18.29 -1.86
C PRO A 29 -8.84 19.08 -2.45
N ARG A 30 -7.67 19.06 -1.79
CA ARG A 30 -6.45 19.72 -2.26
C ARG A 30 -5.55 18.79 -3.08
N LEU A 31 -5.84 17.49 -3.09
CA LEU A 31 -5.02 16.52 -3.80
C LEU A 31 -5.38 16.57 -5.28
N PRO A 32 -4.40 16.80 -6.17
CA PRO A 32 -4.69 16.84 -7.59
C PRO A 32 -5.00 15.43 -8.09
N GLU A 33 -5.87 15.34 -9.10
CA GLU A 33 -6.22 14.08 -9.72
C GLU A 33 -5.02 13.45 -10.45
N SER A 34 -4.99 12.13 -10.59
CA SER A 34 -3.88 11.48 -11.28
C SER A 34 -3.83 11.89 -12.77
N PRO A 35 -2.64 12.20 -13.35
CA PRO A 35 -2.51 12.55 -14.77
C PRO A 35 -3.14 11.50 -15.70
N ARG A 36 -2.98 10.22 -15.34
CA ARG A 36 -3.54 9.08 -16.08
C ARG A 36 -5.08 9.10 -16.11
N TYR A 37 -5.73 9.48 -15.00
CA TYR A 37 -7.19 9.63 -14.97
C TYR A 37 -7.64 10.79 -15.86
N LEU A 38 -6.96 11.94 -15.78
CA LEU A 38 -7.27 13.13 -16.59
C LEU A 38 -7.19 12.83 -18.10
N VAL A 39 -6.15 12.11 -18.55
CA VAL A 39 -6.04 11.67 -19.95
C VAL A 39 -7.18 10.71 -20.33
N ASN A 40 -7.57 9.80 -19.43
CA ASN A 40 -8.64 8.83 -19.73
C ASN A 40 -10.01 9.50 -19.97
N ILE A 41 -10.31 10.58 -19.24
CA ILE A 41 -11.53 11.39 -19.42
C ILE A 41 -11.40 12.46 -20.52
N GLY A 42 -10.28 12.48 -21.27
CA GLY A 42 -10.05 13.38 -22.40
C GLY A 42 -9.51 14.77 -22.04
N LYS A 43 -9.02 14.96 -20.81
CA LYS A 43 -8.41 16.22 -20.33
C LYS A 43 -6.87 16.17 -20.37
N SER A 44 -6.29 15.93 -21.54
CA SER A 44 -4.82 15.85 -21.69
C SER A 44 -4.11 17.17 -21.35
N ASP A 45 -4.73 18.32 -21.61
CA ASP A 45 -4.14 19.64 -21.28
C ASP A 45 -3.99 19.86 -19.77
N GLU A 46 -4.97 19.39 -18.98
CA GLU A 46 -4.93 19.46 -17.51
C GLU A 46 -3.88 18.49 -16.96
N ALA A 47 -3.77 17.29 -17.56
CA ALA A 47 -2.71 16.34 -17.24
C ALA A 47 -1.31 16.90 -17.52
N ARG A 48 -1.13 17.60 -18.65
CA ARG A 48 0.15 18.23 -19.02
C ARG A 48 0.57 19.29 -18.01
N LYS A 49 -0.35 20.17 -17.59
CA LYS A 49 -0.08 21.18 -16.54
C LYS A 49 0.35 20.54 -15.22
N LEU A 50 -0.24 19.39 -14.87
CA LEU A 50 0.09 18.66 -13.66
C LEU A 50 1.49 18.04 -13.74
N LEU A 51 1.84 17.44 -14.88
CA LEU A 51 3.19 16.90 -15.12
C LEU A 51 4.25 18.00 -15.11
N ILE A 52 3.98 19.18 -15.69
CA ILE A 52 4.90 20.33 -15.63
C ILE A 52 5.14 20.74 -14.17
N LYS A 53 4.06 20.84 -13.38
CA LYS A 53 4.16 21.27 -11.99
C LYS A 53 4.95 20.29 -11.12
N TYR A 54 4.69 18.99 -11.23
CA TYR A 54 5.24 18.00 -10.31
C TYR A 54 6.52 17.31 -10.82
N HIS A 55 6.72 17.19 -12.12
CA HIS A 55 7.89 16.51 -12.72
C HIS A 55 8.90 17.50 -13.33
N ALA A 56 8.45 18.66 -13.80
CA ALA A 56 9.33 19.71 -14.36
C ALA A 56 9.57 20.90 -13.40
N ASN A 57 9.07 20.83 -12.15
CA ASN A 57 9.21 21.88 -11.14
C ASN A 57 8.77 23.28 -11.65
N ASP A 58 7.64 23.32 -12.38
CA ASP A 58 7.08 24.50 -13.04
C ASP A 58 7.96 25.10 -14.18
N ASP A 59 9.06 24.44 -14.58
CA ASP A 59 9.89 24.85 -15.71
C ASP A 59 9.51 24.11 -17.00
N GLU A 60 8.56 24.69 -17.73
CA GLU A 60 8.12 24.18 -19.03
C GLU A 60 9.24 24.21 -20.09
N THR A 61 10.28 25.01 -19.92
CA THR A 61 11.33 25.15 -20.94
C THR A 61 12.40 24.07 -20.83
N LEU A 62 12.79 23.70 -19.61
CA LEU A 62 13.76 22.63 -19.36
C LEU A 62 13.13 21.23 -19.34
N GLY A 63 11.86 21.12 -18.90
CA GLY A 63 11.17 19.84 -18.76
C GLY A 63 10.25 19.44 -19.92
N LYS A 64 10.19 20.24 -20.99
CA LYS A 64 9.24 20.03 -22.11
C LYS A 64 9.31 18.63 -22.70
N ASP A 65 10.52 18.19 -23.04
CA ASP A 65 10.75 16.90 -23.70
C ASP A 65 10.38 15.72 -22.79
N LEU A 66 10.61 15.85 -21.48
CA LEU A 66 10.24 14.85 -20.49
C LEU A 66 8.71 14.75 -20.36
N VAL A 67 8.03 15.89 -20.20
CA VAL A 67 6.57 15.93 -20.05
C VAL A 67 5.87 15.44 -21.30
N ASP A 68 6.32 15.84 -22.49
CA ASP A 68 5.73 15.41 -23.75
C ASP A 68 5.96 13.91 -23.99
N PHE A 69 7.10 13.36 -23.55
CA PHE A 69 7.37 11.92 -23.57
C PHE A 69 6.43 11.14 -22.62
N GLU A 70 6.32 11.57 -21.36
CA GLU A 70 5.47 10.92 -20.36
C GLU A 70 3.99 10.97 -20.74
N LEU A 71 3.52 12.12 -21.23
CA LEU A 71 2.14 12.29 -21.66
C LEU A 71 1.82 11.35 -22.83
N LYS A 72 2.73 11.24 -23.80
CA LYS A 72 2.59 10.32 -24.93
C LYS A 72 2.60 8.86 -24.51
N GLU A 73 3.43 8.48 -23.54
CA GLU A 73 3.43 7.14 -22.96
C GLU A 73 2.09 6.80 -22.30
N ILE A 74 1.53 7.74 -21.52
CA ILE A 74 0.23 7.58 -20.88
C ILE A 74 -0.89 7.44 -21.93
N GLU A 75 -0.90 8.29 -22.96
CA GLU A 75 -1.89 8.25 -24.04
C GLU A 75 -1.83 6.94 -24.83
N THR A 76 -0.62 6.48 -25.17
CA THR A 76 -0.44 5.20 -25.88
C THR A 76 -0.85 4.01 -25.02
N ALA A 77 -0.54 4.01 -23.72
CA ALA A 77 -0.99 2.97 -22.80
C ALA A 77 -2.51 2.90 -22.70
N ILE A 78 -3.19 4.06 -22.55
CA ILE A 78 -4.66 4.12 -22.48
C ILE A 78 -5.30 3.71 -23.82
N ALA A 79 -4.73 4.11 -24.95
CA ALA A 79 -5.21 3.69 -26.27
C ALA A 79 -5.12 2.16 -26.42
N TYR A 80 -4.01 1.56 -26.02
CA TYR A 80 -3.84 0.10 -26.02
C TYR A 80 -4.85 -0.59 -25.09
N GLU A 81 -5.08 -0.03 -23.90
CA GLU A 81 -6.08 -0.54 -22.96
C GLU A 81 -7.50 -0.48 -23.52
N LYS A 82 -7.89 0.62 -24.18
CA LYS A 82 -9.21 0.76 -24.84
C LYS A 82 -9.41 -0.27 -25.96
N ILE A 83 -8.35 -0.61 -26.70
CA ILE A 83 -8.40 -1.69 -27.70
C ILE A 83 -8.55 -3.06 -27.02
N SER A 84 -7.95 -3.24 -25.83
CA SER A 84 -7.99 -4.49 -25.05
C SER A 84 -9.21 -4.60 -24.10
N GLN A 85 -10.03 -3.56 -23.98
CA GLN A 85 -11.09 -3.41 -22.96
C GLN A 85 -12.24 -4.43 -23.06
N SER A 86 -12.32 -5.24 -24.11
CA SER A 86 -13.28 -6.36 -24.21
C SER A 86 -12.92 -7.58 -23.35
N THR A 87 -11.97 -7.44 -22.42
CA THR A 87 -11.43 -8.53 -21.62
C THR A 87 -12.31 -8.77 -20.38
N SER A 88 -13.37 -9.56 -20.54
CA SER A 88 -14.17 -10.12 -19.43
C SER A 88 -13.29 -10.87 -18.42
N PHE A 89 -13.73 -11.00 -17.16
CA PHE A 89 -13.07 -11.85 -16.13
C PHE A 89 -12.75 -13.27 -16.64
N SER A 90 -13.52 -13.79 -17.60
CA SER A 90 -13.24 -15.06 -18.27
C SER A 90 -11.88 -15.11 -18.97
N ALA A 91 -11.34 -13.97 -19.40
CA ALA A 91 -10.08 -13.88 -20.14
C ALA A 91 -8.84 -14.22 -19.31
N PHE A 92 -8.93 -14.20 -17.98
CA PHE A 92 -7.86 -14.72 -17.12
C PHE A 92 -7.63 -16.22 -17.34
N PHE A 93 -8.68 -16.96 -17.70
CA PHE A 93 -8.61 -18.42 -17.91
C PHE A 93 -8.39 -18.82 -19.37
N LYS A 94 -8.47 -17.89 -20.33
CA LYS A 94 -8.39 -18.18 -21.77
C LYS A 94 -6.97 -18.53 -22.26
N THR A 95 -5.93 -18.08 -21.57
CA THR A 95 -4.54 -18.28 -22.00
C THR A 95 -3.67 -18.73 -20.84
N LYS A 96 -2.78 -19.69 -21.09
CA LYS A 96 -1.82 -20.19 -20.09
C LYS A 96 -1.01 -19.06 -19.44
N SER A 97 -0.60 -18.05 -20.22
CA SER A 97 0.10 -16.85 -19.71
C SER A 97 -0.74 -16.05 -18.71
N ASN A 98 -2.01 -15.77 -19.04
CA ASN A 98 -2.93 -15.05 -18.16
C ASN A 98 -3.25 -15.85 -16.90
N PHE A 99 -3.39 -17.17 -17.04
CA PHE A 99 -3.61 -18.06 -15.91
C PHE A 99 -2.40 -18.09 -14.97
N HIS A 100 -1.17 -18.15 -15.50
CA HIS A 100 0.04 -18.05 -14.65
C HIS A 100 0.13 -16.72 -13.90
N ARG A 101 -0.26 -15.60 -14.53
CA ARG A 101 -0.32 -14.29 -13.87
C ARG A 101 -1.37 -14.28 -12.76
N LEU A 102 -2.57 -14.77 -13.04
CA LEU A 102 -3.65 -14.91 -12.04
C LEU A 102 -3.21 -15.81 -10.88
N PHE A 103 -2.65 -16.98 -11.20
CA PHE A 103 -2.16 -17.94 -10.21
C PHE A 103 -1.13 -17.29 -9.29
N ASN A 104 -0.14 -16.57 -9.84
CA ASN A 104 0.86 -15.89 -9.03
C ASN A 104 0.22 -14.82 -8.11
N SER A 105 -0.71 -14.01 -8.63
CA SER A 105 -1.40 -13.00 -7.80
C SER A 105 -2.19 -13.62 -6.65
N VAL A 106 -2.93 -14.71 -6.92
CA VAL A 106 -3.71 -15.43 -5.90
C VAL A 106 -2.79 -16.15 -4.91
N TYR A 107 -1.78 -16.85 -5.41
CA TYR A 107 -0.82 -17.59 -4.60
C TYR A 107 -0.06 -16.68 -3.62
N THR A 108 0.39 -15.51 -4.09
CA THR A 108 1.04 -14.53 -3.21
C THR A 108 0.10 -14.04 -2.10
N GLY A 109 -1.18 -13.74 -2.42
CA GLY A 109 -2.15 -13.34 -1.41
C GLY A 109 -2.43 -14.43 -0.36
N ILE A 110 -2.51 -15.69 -0.81
CA ILE A 110 -2.71 -16.84 0.06
C ILE A 110 -1.51 -17.01 1.01
N ILE A 111 -0.28 -17.10 0.50
CA ILE A 111 0.87 -17.33 1.38
C ILE A 111 1.07 -16.18 2.37
N MET A 112 0.77 -14.94 1.95
CA MET A 112 0.84 -13.79 2.86
C MET A 112 -0.08 -13.96 4.07
N MET A 113 -1.27 -14.56 3.90
CA MET A 113 -2.17 -14.89 5.01
C MET A 113 -1.71 -16.11 5.82
N PHE A 114 -1.12 -17.12 5.17
CA PHE A 114 -0.59 -18.31 5.84
C PHE A 114 0.65 -18.05 6.71
N SER A 115 1.33 -16.91 6.54
CA SER A 115 2.44 -16.47 7.41
C SER A 115 2.06 -16.29 8.89
N GLY A 116 0.77 -16.35 9.24
CA GLY A 116 0.32 -16.33 10.64
C GLY A 116 0.42 -14.96 11.33
N ASN A 117 0.80 -13.91 10.59
CA ASN A 117 0.94 -12.55 11.15
C ASN A 117 -0.34 -12.05 11.84
N ALA A 118 -1.51 -12.34 11.24
CA ALA A 118 -2.80 -12.01 11.83
C ALA A 118 -3.04 -12.78 13.14
N LEU A 119 -2.72 -14.08 13.19
CA LEU A 119 -2.93 -14.91 14.37
C LEU A 119 -2.08 -14.43 15.54
N ILE A 120 -0.79 -14.14 15.31
CA ILE A 120 0.10 -13.60 16.34
C ILE A 120 -0.46 -12.27 16.86
N SER A 121 -0.83 -11.36 15.97
CA SER A 121 -1.30 -10.02 16.37
C SER A 121 -2.61 -10.05 17.17
N TYR A 122 -3.56 -10.92 16.81
CA TYR A 122 -4.85 -11.03 17.49
C TYR A 122 -4.80 -11.85 18.78
N TYR A 123 -3.98 -12.90 18.83
CA TYR A 123 -3.95 -13.86 19.94
C TYR A 123 -2.71 -13.72 20.84
N LEU A 124 -1.85 -12.70 20.62
CA LEU A 124 -0.64 -12.49 21.42
C LEU A 124 -0.92 -12.53 22.92
N SER A 125 -1.94 -11.81 23.40
CA SER A 125 -2.29 -11.80 24.83
C SER A 125 -2.73 -13.17 25.34
N LEU A 126 -3.46 -13.95 24.53
CA LEU A 126 -3.91 -15.29 24.90
C LEU A 126 -2.75 -16.29 24.94
N ILE A 127 -1.81 -16.19 24.00
CA ILE A 127 -0.58 -16.99 23.96
C ILE A 127 0.31 -16.64 25.17
N LEU A 128 0.54 -15.36 25.45
CA LEU A 128 1.33 -14.92 26.61
C LEU A 128 0.70 -15.39 27.93
N ASN A 129 -0.63 -15.35 28.04
CA ASN A 129 -1.35 -15.93 29.18
C ASN A 129 -1.10 -17.44 29.32
N SER A 130 -1.13 -18.21 28.23
CA SER A 130 -0.89 -19.66 28.27
C SER A 130 0.53 -20.04 28.72
N ILE A 131 1.51 -19.15 28.50
CA ILE A 131 2.92 -19.34 28.90
C ILE A 131 3.15 -18.81 30.35
N GLY A 132 2.09 -18.32 31.02
CA GLY A 132 2.14 -17.86 32.40
C GLY A 132 2.50 -16.37 32.57
N ILE A 133 2.58 -15.60 31.47
CA ILE A 133 2.78 -14.15 31.51
C ILE A 133 1.40 -13.48 31.54
N THR A 134 0.85 -13.30 32.74
CA THR A 134 -0.51 -12.73 32.93
C THR A 134 -0.51 -11.24 33.25
N ASP A 135 0.67 -10.64 33.51
CA ASP A 135 0.80 -9.21 33.81
C ASP A 135 0.54 -8.36 32.56
N THR A 136 -0.54 -7.57 32.60
CA THR A 136 -0.97 -6.69 31.51
C THR A 136 0.10 -5.68 31.10
N LYS A 137 0.91 -5.18 32.06
CA LYS A 137 1.97 -4.21 31.75
C LYS A 137 3.08 -4.85 30.92
N LYS A 138 3.46 -6.09 31.25
CA LYS A 138 4.46 -6.85 30.49
C LYS A 138 3.95 -7.23 29.10
N GLN A 139 2.69 -7.64 28.98
CA GLN A 139 2.08 -7.93 27.68
C GLN A 139 2.07 -6.70 26.76
N LEU A 140 1.74 -5.52 27.30
CA LEU A 140 1.77 -4.27 26.53
C LEU A 140 3.19 -3.92 26.07
N GLN A 141 4.20 -4.10 26.91
CA GLN A 141 5.61 -3.88 26.55
C GLN A 141 6.06 -4.82 25.42
N ILE A 142 5.67 -6.10 25.47
CA ILE A 142 5.96 -7.07 24.42
C ILE A 142 5.28 -6.67 23.11
N ASN A 143 4.00 -6.26 23.16
CA ASN A 143 3.28 -5.80 21.97
C ASN A 143 3.92 -4.54 21.36
N LEU A 144 4.37 -3.60 22.19
CA LEU A 144 5.09 -2.41 21.74
C LEU A 144 6.42 -2.77 21.08
N ALA A 145 7.20 -3.68 21.68
CA ALA A 145 8.45 -4.17 21.09
C ALA A 145 8.21 -4.86 19.74
N LEU A 146 7.16 -5.69 19.63
CA LEU A 146 6.76 -6.33 18.38
C LEU A 146 6.36 -5.29 17.32
N SER A 147 5.62 -4.24 17.71
CA SER A 147 5.23 -3.15 16.80
C SER A 147 6.44 -2.36 16.30
N CYS A 148 7.40 -2.05 17.17
CA CYS A 148 8.66 -1.42 16.78
C CYS A 148 9.50 -2.31 15.86
N PHE A 149 9.55 -3.61 16.13
CA PHE A 149 10.22 -4.59 15.27
C PHE A 149 9.56 -4.66 13.89
N ASN A 150 8.23 -4.72 13.82
CA ASN A 150 7.48 -4.72 12.56
C ASN A 150 7.70 -3.42 11.76
N TRP A 151 7.74 -2.27 12.44
CA TRP A 151 8.03 -0.99 11.82
C TRP A 151 9.44 -0.94 11.21
N ALA A 152 10.46 -1.40 11.97
CA ALA A 152 11.83 -1.50 11.46
C ALA A 152 11.94 -2.46 10.26
N ASN A 153 11.28 -3.63 10.36
CA ASN A 153 11.20 -4.61 9.26
C ASN A 153 10.40 -4.10 8.05
N SER A 154 9.59 -3.05 8.17
CA SER A 154 8.89 -2.45 7.04
C SER A 154 9.77 -1.46 6.28
N ILE A 155 10.64 -0.74 6.98
CA ILE A 155 11.54 0.26 6.38
C ILE A 155 12.65 -0.42 5.57
N PHE A 156 13.21 -1.52 6.09
CA PHE A 156 14.31 -2.24 5.44
C PHE A 156 13.97 -2.70 3.99
N PRO A 157 12.91 -3.49 3.73
CA PRO A 157 12.55 -3.90 2.38
C PRO A 157 12.13 -2.72 1.49
N ALA A 158 11.52 -1.67 2.05
CA ALA A 158 11.20 -0.46 1.29
C ALA A 158 12.47 0.17 0.67
N TYR A 159 13.56 0.27 1.43
CA TYR A 159 14.85 0.74 0.91
C TYR A 159 15.50 -0.22 -0.09
N LEU A 160 15.33 -1.53 0.12
CA LEU A 160 15.92 -2.56 -0.75
C LEU A 160 15.16 -2.71 -2.09
N THR A 161 13.94 -2.18 -2.21
CA THR A 161 13.06 -2.38 -3.39
C THR A 161 13.66 -1.80 -4.67
N ASP A 162 14.41 -0.69 -4.56
CA ASP A 162 15.05 -0.06 -5.71
C ASP A 162 16.38 -0.71 -6.09
N LYS A 163 16.99 -1.49 -5.18
CA LYS A 163 18.32 -2.10 -5.37
C LYS A 163 18.27 -3.58 -5.73
N ILE A 164 17.30 -4.31 -5.19
CA ILE A 164 17.17 -5.76 -5.37
C ILE A 164 16.01 -6.06 -6.31
N ARG A 165 16.23 -6.99 -7.24
CA ARG A 165 15.17 -7.48 -8.13
C ARG A 165 14.00 -8.04 -7.32
N ARG A 166 12.76 -7.82 -7.79
CA ARG A 166 11.54 -8.25 -7.06
C ARG A 166 11.50 -9.75 -6.72
N ARG A 167 11.97 -10.62 -7.61
CA ARG A 167 11.91 -12.09 -7.40
C ARG A 167 12.71 -12.60 -6.19
N PRO A 168 14.02 -12.31 -6.05
CA PRO A 168 14.76 -12.71 -4.84
C PRO A 168 14.21 -12.06 -3.57
N MET A 169 13.70 -10.81 -3.66
CA MET A 169 13.05 -10.16 -2.51
C MET A 169 11.83 -10.94 -2.01
N PHE A 170 10.95 -11.40 -2.92
CA PHE A 170 9.81 -12.25 -2.55
C PHE A 170 10.26 -13.59 -1.94
N LEU A 171 11.29 -14.23 -2.50
CA LEU A 171 11.79 -15.52 -2.00
C LEU A 171 12.42 -15.40 -0.61
N ILE A 172 13.19 -14.33 -0.35
CA ILE A 172 13.76 -14.05 0.98
C ILE A 172 12.65 -13.77 1.98
N SER A 173 11.60 -13.06 1.58
CA SER A 173 10.44 -12.76 2.45
C SER A 173 9.70 -14.05 2.86
N PHE A 174 9.58 -15.02 1.94
CA PHE A 174 9.00 -16.32 2.27
C PHE A 174 9.85 -17.17 3.21
N LEU A 175 11.18 -16.98 3.22
CA LEU A 175 12.06 -17.65 4.19
C LEU A 175 12.02 -17.00 5.57
N GLN A 176 11.68 -15.71 5.63
CA GLN A 176 11.63 -14.94 6.87
C GLN A 176 10.27 -15.07 7.61
N CYS A 177 9.19 -15.41 6.90
CA CYS A 177 7.90 -15.78 7.48
C CYS A 177 8.00 -17.12 8.21
#